data_AF-A0A251QFG8-F1
#
_entry.id   AF-A0A251QFG8-F1
#
_cell.length_a   1.000
_cell.length_b   1.000
_cell.length_c   1.000
_cell.angle_alpha   90.00
_cell.angle_beta   90.00
_cell.angle_gamma   90.00
#
_symmetry.space_group_name_H-M   'P 1'
#
loop_
_entity.id
_entity.type
_entity.pdbx_description
1 polymer ?
#
loop_
_entity_poly.entity_id
_entity_poly.type
_entity_poly.pdbx_seq_one_letter_code
_entity_poly.pdbx_strand_id
1 'polypeptide(L)' 'KPREKLDTVFCCPFCNHGSSIECDIDMKNMIGEAFCSVCQESYSTTITALTEPIDVYSEWIDKCERVNTIEEEEED' A
#
# COMPACT_ATOMS: atom_id res chain seq x y z
N LYS A 1 -11.91 -16.66 13.59
CA LYS A 1 -10.99 -17.24 12.58
C LYS A 1 -10.06 -16.12 12.17
N PRO A 2 -8.74 -16.22 12.37
CA PRO A 2 -7.82 -15.21 11.85
C PRO A 2 -7.97 -15.20 10.34
N ARG A 3 -8.15 -14.02 9.73
CA ARG A 3 -8.17 -13.87 8.28
C ARG A 3 -6.88 -14.48 7.74
N GLU A 4 -7.00 -15.44 6.84
CA GLU A 4 -5.87 -16.04 6.14
C GLU A 4 -5.17 -14.88 5.43
N LYS A 5 -3.99 -14.48 5.94
CA LYS A 5 -3.14 -13.50 5.28
C LYS A 5 -2.77 -14.14 3.94
N LEU A 6 -3.33 -13.64 2.86
CA LEU A 6 -2.84 -13.99 1.53
C LEU A 6 -1.34 -13.73 1.55
N ASP A 7 -0.54 -14.73 1.15
CA ASP A 7 0.93 -14.66 1.01
C ASP A 7 1.28 -13.67 -0.12
N THR A 8 0.87 -12.41 0.02
CA THR A 8 1.20 -11.34 -0.90
C THR A 8 2.56 -10.82 -0.51
N VAL A 9 3.58 -11.50 -1.03
CA VAL A 9 4.98 -11.12 -0.90
C VAL A 9 5.22 -9.84 -1.70
N PHE A 10 4.92 -8.69 -1.08
CA PHE A 10 5.21 -7.39 -1.66
C PHE A 10 6.55 -6.85 -1.15
N CYS A 11 7.25 -6.10 -2.02
CA CYS A 11 8.52 -5.48 -1.70
C CYS A 11 8.30 -4.06 -1.19
N CYS A 12 8.98 -3.65 -0.12
CA CYS A 12 8.87 -2.26 0.30
C CYS A 12 9.60 -1.32 -0.67
N PRO A 13 8.96 -0.24 -1.17
CA PRO A 13 9.61 0.73 -2.07
C PRO A 13 10.75 1.52 -1.39
N PHE A 14 10.79 1.57 -0.06
CA PHE A 14 11.77 2.34 0.69
C PHE A 14 13.01 1.54 1.07
N CYS A 15 12.82 0.34 1.63
CA CYS A 15 13.91 -0.49 2.13
C CYS A 15 14.27 -1.65 1.22
N ASN A 16 13.54 -1.86 0.12
CA ASN A 16 13.77 -2.88 -0.89
C ASN A 16 13.83 -4.33 -0.34
N HIS A 17 13.30 -4.55 0.85
CA HIS A 17 13.14 -5.87 1.45
C HIS A 17 11.87 -6.53 0.90
N GLY A 18 12.01 -7.75 0.40
CA GLY A 18 10.87 -8.58 -0.01
C GLY A 18 10.16 -9.18 1.20
N SER A 19 8.85 -9.40 1.07
CA SER A 19 7.98 -10.00 2.10
C SER A 19 7.85 -9.20 3.40
N SER A 20 8.14 -7.90 3.40
CA SER A 20 8.08 -7.07 4.61
C SER A 20 6.80 -6.25 4.74
N ILE A 21 6.00 -6.19 3.68
CA ILE A 21 4.75 -5.42 3.64
C ILE A 21 3.58 -6.27 4.13
N GLU A 22 2.85 -5.74 5.12
CA GLU A 22 1.57 -6.26 5.59
C GLU A 22 0.46 -5.30 5.13
N CYS A 23 -0.64 -5.83 4.60
CA CYS A 23 -1.79 -5.02 4.20
C CYS A 23 -3.02 -5.42 5.03
N ASP A 24 -3.68 -4.43 5.63
CA ASP A 24 -4.93 -4.57 6.35
C ASP A 24 -6.06 -3.78 5.67
N ILE A 25 -7.21 -4.42 5.53
CA ILE A 25 -8.40 -3.84 4.91
C ILE A 25 -9.50 -3.75 5.97
N ASP A 26 -9.76 -2.53 6.42
CA ASP A 26 -10.85 -2.19 7.32
C ASP A 26 -12.06 -1.67 6.56
N MET A 27 -12.92 -2.61 6.17
CA MET A 27 -14.20 -2.32 5.52
C MET A 27 -15.18 -1.53 6.39
N LYS A 28 -14.99 -1.48 7.72
CA LYS A 28 -15.89 -0.70 8.60
C LYS A 28 -15.62 0.79 8.47
N ASN A 29 -14.34 1.14 8.44
CA ASN A 29 -13.89 2.51 8.26
C ASN A 29 -13.67 2.87 6.79
N MET A 30 -13.76 1.88 5.89
CA MET A 30 -13.39 2.00 4.48
C MET A 30 -11.96 2.52 4.33
N ILE A 31 -11.05 1.98 5.14
CA ILE A 31 -9.61 2.30 5.08
C ILE A 31 -8.81 1.02 4.78
N GLY A 32 -7.88 1.13 3.84
CA GLY A 32 -6.87 0.13 3.54
C GLY A 32 -5.51 0.67 3.96
N GLU A 33 -4.76 -0.13 4.71
CA GLU A 33 -3.44 0.23 5.21
C GLU A 33 -2.40 -0.78 4.71
N ALA A 34 -1.27 -0.29 4.22
CA ALA A 34 -0.09 -1.08 3.91
C ALA A 34 1.05 -0.62 4.83
N PHE A 35 1.72 -1.55 5.49
CA PHE A 35 2.74 -1.27 6.49
C PHE A 35 3.97 -2.13 6.25
N CYS A 36 5.15 -1.51 6.26
CA CYS A 36 6.42 -2.23 6.18
C CYS A 36 6.95 -2.54 7.58
N SER A 37 7.02 -3.83 7.94
CA SER A 37 7.59 -4.28 9.22
C SER A 37 9.10 -4.02 9.38
N VAL A 38 9.82 -3.74 8.29
CA VAL A 38 11.27 -3.53 8.29
C VAL A 38 11.64 -2.07 8.53
N CYS A 39 11.15 -1.16 7.69
CA CYS A 39 11.43 0.28 7.80
C CYS A 39 10.35 1.07 8.56
N GLN A 40 9.26 0.41 8.94
CA GLN A 40 8.12 0.99 9.68
C GLN A 40 7.34 2.07 8.93
N GLU A 41 7.53 2.19 7.61
CA GLU A 41 6.71 3.07 6.79
C GLU A 41 5.31 2.48 6.61
N SER A 42 4.30 3.35 6.65
CA SER A 42 2.91 2.98 6.40
C SER A 42 2.25 3.89 5.37
N TYR A 43 1.27 3.33 4.67
CA TYR A 43 0.43 4.01 3.72
C TYR A 43 -1.02 3.64 3.98
N SER A 44 -1.87 4.65 4.15
CA SER A 44 -3.31 4.46 4.31
C SER A 44 -4.07 5.15 3.18
N THR A 45 -5.07 4.47 2.64
CA THR A 45 -5.96 5.03 1.62
C THR A 45 -7.41 4.64 1.88
N THR A 46 -8.33 5.35 1.23
CA THR A 46 -9.75 5.04 1.28
C THR A 46 -10.03 3.88 0.33
N ILE A 47 -10.76 2.87 0.81
CA ILE A 47 -11.08 1.68 0.03
C ILE A 47 -12.56 1.61 -0.32
N THR A 48 -12.88 0.75 -1.28
CA THR A 48 -14.25 0.42 -1.66
C THR A 48 -14.51 -1.06 -1.41
N ALA A 49 -15.77 -1.48 -1.63
CA ALA A 49 -16.16 -2.88 -1.48
C ALA A 49 -15.46 -3.85 -2.46
N LEU A 50 -14.82 -3.33 -3.51
CA LEU A 50 -14.09 -4.10 -4.52
C LEU A 50 -12.58 -4.00 -4.34
N THR A 51 -12.10 -3.23 -3.37
CA THR A 51 -10.67 -3.00 -3.19
C THR A 51 -10.00 -4.22 -2.58
N GLU A 52 -8.94 -4.67 -3.24
CA GLU A 52 -8.09 -5.78 -2.84
C GLU A 52 -6.74 -5.26 -2.27
N PRO A 53 -6.01 -6.08 -1.49
CA PRO A 53 -4.72 -5.67 -0.91
C PRO A 53 -3.69 -5.22 -1.96
N ILE A 54 -3.75 -5.80 -3.16
CA ILE A 54 -2.91 -5.43 -4.30
C ILE A 54 -3.19 -3.99 -4.76
N ASP A 55 -4.44 -3.53 -4.71
CA ASP A 55 -4.80 -2.17 -5.14
C ASP A 55 -4.18 -1.13 -4.19
N VAL A 56 -4.26 -1.38 -2.88
CA VAL A 56 -3.67 -0.51 -1.85
C VAL A 56 -2.16 -0.43 -2.01
N TYR A 57 -1.51 -1.58 -2.26
CA TYR A 57 -0.08 -1.62 -2.52
C TYR A 57 0.29 -0.92 -3.83
N SER A 58 -0.46 -1.15 -4.92
CA SER A 58 -0.21 -0.49 -6.22
C SER A 58 -0.29 1.03 -6.07
N GLU A 59 -1.33 1.53 -5.40
CA GLU A 59 -1.48 2.96 -5.16
C GLU A 59 -0.36 3.54 -4.28
N TRP A 60 0.15 2.76 -3.32
CA TRP A 60 1.32 3.15 -2.55
C TRP A 60 2.56 3.30 -3.43
N ILE A 61 2.81 2.37 -4.36
CA ILE A 61 3.91 2.46 -5.32
C ILE A 61 3.73 3.67 -6.22
N ASP A 62 2.56 3.85 -6.83
CA ASP A 62 2.26 4.98 -7.72
C ASP A 62 2.48 6.32 -6.99
N LYS A 63 2.08 6.42 -5.72
CA LYS A 63 2.35 7.62 -4.91
C LYS A 63 3.81 7.81 -4.58
N CYS A 64 4.53 6.73 -4.26
CA CYS A 64 5.97 6.82 -4.05
C CYS A 64 6.66 7.31 -5.32
N GLU A 65 6.24 6.85 -6.49
CA GLU A 65 6.74 7.33 -7.78
C GLU A 65 6.38 8.82 -7.98
N ARG A 66 5.12 9.22 -7.81
CA ARG A 66 4.69 10.63 -7.93
C ARG A 66 5.45 11.60 -7.02
N VAL A 67 5.73 11.19 -5.78
CA VAL A 67 6.50 12.02 -4.83
C VAL A 67 7.99 12.09 -5.24
N ASN A 68 8.52 11.05 -5.88
CA ASN A 68 9.86 11.08 -6.44
C ASN A 68 9.93 11.80 -7.80
N THR A 69 8.82 11.95 -8.51
CA THR A 69 8.71 12.62 -9.82
C THR A 69 8.01 13.99 -9.74
N ILE A 70 8.15 14.72 -8.62
CA ILE A 70 7.65 16.12 -8.53
C ILE A 70 8.45 16.98 -9.51
N GLU A 71 8.07 16.96 -10.79
CA GLU A 71 8.46 17.92 -11.82
C GLU A 71 7.49 17.99 -13.02
N GLU A 72 6.58 17.04 -13.27
CA GLU A 72 5.67 17.14 -14.44
C GLU A 72 4.27 16.55 -14.14
N GLU A 73 3.32 17.38 -13.70
CA GLU A 73 1.85 17.25 -13.95
C GLU A 73 1.10 18.42 -13.24
N GLU A 74 1.55 19.66 -13.48
CA GLU A 74 0.63 20.79 -13.62
C GLU A 74 0.35 20.94 -15.12
N GLU A 75 -0.63 20.24 -15.71
CA GLU A 75 -1.14 20.63 -17.03
C GLU A 75 -2.63 20.29 -17.18
N ASP A 76 -3.40 21.40 -17.30
CA ASP A 76 -4.80 21.61 -17.72
C ASP A 76 -6.01 21.08 -16.90
#